data_AF-A0A0D0J8R5-F1
#
_entry.id   AF-A0A0D0J8R5-F1
#
_cell.length_a   1.000
_cell.length_b   1.000
_cell.length_c   1.000
_cell.angle_alpha   90.00
_cell.angle_beta   90.00
_cell.angle_gamma   90.00
#
_symmetry.space_group_name_H-M   'P 1'
#
loop_
_entity.id
_entity.type
_entity.pdbx_description
1 polymer ?
#
loop_
_entity_poly.entity_id
_entity_poly.type
_entity_poly.pdbx_seq_one_letter_code
_entity_poly.pdbx_strand_id
1 'polypeptide(L)' 'AKPGTAGAVVTLKPRYGNYIGGEFVAPVGGQYFTNTSPVDASVIGEFPRSDAKDIDKALDAAHAAADAWGKTSVQ' A
#
# COMPACT_ATOMS: atom_id res chain seq x y z
N ALA A 1 -10.27 14.91 -15.61
CA ALA A 1 -8.98 15.62 -15.69
C ALA A 1 -7.87 14.81 -15.02
N LYS A 2 -6.58 15.17 -15.18
CA LYS A 2 -5.45 14.48 -14.52
C LYS A 2 -5.58 14.56 -12.99
N PRO A 3 -5.13 13.57 -12.20
CA PRO A 3 -5.18 13.66 -10.74
C PRO A 3 -4.51 14.95 -10.23
N GLY A 4 -5.15 15.64 -9.28
CA GLY A 4 -4.67 16.92 -8.76
C GLY A 4 -4.98 18.17 -9.62
N THR A 5 -5.71 18.03 -10.74
CA THR A 5 -6.15 19.17 -11.56
C THR A 5 -7.66 19.44 -11.42
N ALA A 6 -8.13 20.61 -11.83
CA ALA A 6 -9.56 20.96 -11.81
C ALA A 6 -10.38 19.95 -12.63
N GLY A 7 -11.43 19.37 -12.04
CA GLY A 7 -12.22 18.29 -12.64
C GLY A 7 -11.58 16.90 -12.55
N ALA A 8 -10.61 16.71 -11.66
CA ALA A 8 -10.12 15.38 -11.29
C ALA A 8 -11.10 14.69 -10.33
N VAL A 9 -11.38 13.41 -10.58
CA VAL A 9 -12.22 12.58 -9.71
C VAL A 9 -11.43 11.92 -8.57
N VAL A 10 -10.10 12.00 -8.62
CA VAL A 10 -9.19 11.39 -7.63
C VAL A 10 -8.07 12.38 -7.29
N THR A 11 -7.69 12.39 -6.01
CA THR A 11 -6.50 13.07 -5.50
C THR A 11 -5.50 12.03 -5.00
N LEU A 12 -4.25 12.12 -5.45
CA LEU A 12 -3.17 11.22 -5.05
C LEU A 12 -2.48 11.75 -3.79
N LYS A 13 -2.09 10.83 -2.90
CA LYS A 13 -1.25 11.16 -1.73
C LYS A 13 0.22 11.16 -2.16
N PRO A 14 1.07 11.99 -1.54
CA PRO A 14 2.50 12.01 -1.87
C PRO A 14 3.21 10.70 -1.48
N ARG A 15 2.74 10.00 -0.44
CA ARG A 15 3.34 8.76 0.06
C ARG A 15 2.28 7.79 0.58
N TYR A 16 2.51 6.51 0.37
CA TYR A 16 1.65 5.41 0.81
C TYR A 16 2.41 4.44 1.71
N GLY A 17 1.68 3.69 2.54
CA GLY A 17 2.23 2.62 3.39
C GLY A 17 1.89 1.22 2.84
N ASN A 18 2.55 0.21 3.39
CA ASN A 18 2.11 -1.19 3.25
C ASN A 18 0.79 -1.35 4.00
N TYR A 19 -0.17 -2.09 3.46
CA TYR A 19 -1.40 -2.39 4.20
C TYR A 19 -1.26 -3.75 4.88
N ILE A 20 -0.95 -3.76 6.17
CA ILE A 20 -0.65 -4.96 6.94
C ILE A 20 -1.48 -4.94 8.22
N GLY A 21 -2.18 -6.04 8.52
CA GLY A 21 -2.96 -6.17 9.75
C GLY A 21 -4.15 -5.20 9.85
N GLY A 22 -4.64 -4.67 8.74
CA GLY A 22 -5.75 -3.70 8.73
C GLY A 22 -5.32 -2.23 8.77
N GLU A 23 -4.02 -1.93 8.72
CA GLU A 23 -3.51 -0.56 8.81
C GLU A 23 -2.47 -0.26 7.73
N PHE A 24 -2.35 1.02 7.35
CA PHE A 24 -1.26 1.50 6.49
C PHE A 24 -0.02 1.78 7.35
N VAL A 25 1.02 0.96 7.19
CA VAL A 25 2.29 1.05 7.93
C VAL A 25 3.45 1.44 7.01
N ALA A 26 4.43 2.15 7.56
CA ALA A 26 5.68 2.42 6.85
C ALA A 26 6.51 1.13 6.69
N PRO A 27 7.35 0.99 5.63
CA PRO A 27 8.26 -0.14 5.50
C PRO A 27 9.27 -0.14 6.65
N VAL A 28 9.60 -1.32 7.16
CA VAL A 28 10.54 -1.47 8.29
C VAL A 28 11.91 -0.87 7.96
N GLY A 29 12.38 -1.05 6.73
CA GLY A 29 13.65 -0.48 6.27
C GLY A 29 13.60 1.02 5.93
N GLY A 30 12.43 1.66 6.03
CA GLY A 30 12.22 3.07 5.68
C GLY A 30 12.44 3.40 4.20
N GLN A 31 12.62 2.39 3.34
CA GLN A 31 12.93 2.57 1.93
C GLN A 31 11.65 2.79 1.12
N TYR A 32 11.70 3.73 0.17
CA TYR A 32 10.61 4.04 -0.74
C TYR A 32 11.12 4.14 -2.17
N PHE A 33 10.23 3.98 -3.13
CA PHE A 33 10.50 4.30 -4.53
C PHE A 33 9.42 5.22 -5.10
N THR A 34 9.84 6.12 -5.96
CA THR A 34 8.94 7.06 -6.66
C THR A 34 8.35 6.38 -7.88
N ASN A 35 7.03 6.43 -8.01
CA ASN A 35 6.34 6.06 -9.24
C ASN A 35 6.07 7.32 -10.06
N THR A 36 6.35 7.26 -11.36
CA THR A 36 6.16 8.36 -12.30
C THR A 36 5.21 7.95 -13.41
N SER A 37 4.41 8.89 -13.87
CA SER A 37 3.50 8.70 -15.01
C SER A 37 4.28 8.41 -16.30
N PRO A 38 3.95 7.34 -17.04
CA PRO A 38 4.58 7.07 -18.33
C PRO A 38 4.15 8.05 -19.43
N VAL A 39 3.12 8.86 -19.17
CA VAL A 39 2.56 9.82 -20.14
C VAL A 39 3.38 11.11 -20.19
N ASP A 40 3.89 11.56 -19.06
CA ASP A 40 4.51 12.88 -18.90
C ASP A 40 5.63 12.94 -17.86
N ALA A 41 6.09 11.79 -17.35
CA ALA A 41 7.11 11.66 -16.31
C ALA A 41 6.79 12.37 -14.97
N SER A 42 5.55 12.85 -14.78
CA SER A 42 5.14 13.50 -13.53
C SER A 42 5.11 12.51 -12.36
N VAL A 43 5.42 12.99 -11.15
CA VAL A 43 5.41 12.15 -9.94
C VAL A 43 3.98 11.80 -9.56
N ILE A 44 3.69 10.50 -9.44
CA ILE A 44 2.42 9.96 -8.95
C ILE A 44 2.43 9.89 -7.42
N GLY A 45 3.55 9.45 -6.84
CA GLY A 45 3.75 9.30 -5.41
C GLY A 45 4.83 8.29 -5.07
N GLU A 46 5.11 8.15 -3.78
CA GLU A 46 6.09 7.21 -3.24
C GLU A 46 5.42 5.99 -2.62
N PHE A 47 5.99 4.82 -2.90
CA PHE A 47 5.51 3.54 -2.41
C PHE A 47 6.62 2.80 -1.66
N PRO A 48 6.27 2.01 -0.63
CA PRO A 48 7.27 1.26 0.13
C PRO A 48 8.10 0.35 -0.76
N ARG A 49 9.42 0.41 -0.61
CA ARG A 49 10.34 -0.61 -1.14
C ARG A 49 10.61 -1.62 -0.02
N SER A 50 9.59 -2.42 0.25
CA SER A 50 9.54 -3.37 1.36
C SER A 50 10.62 -4.45 1.25
N ASP A 51 11.10 -4.92 2.41
CA ASP A 51 12.07 -6.01 2.51
C ASP A 51 11.45 -7.25 3.19
N ALA A 52 12.29 -8.26 3.47
CA ALA A 52 11.86 -9.49 4.13
C ALA A 52 11.12 -9.26 5.46
N LYS A 53 11.48 -8.22 6.24
CA LYS A 53 10.85 -7.95 7.54
C LYS A 53 9.42 -7.46 7.38
N ASP A 54 9.16 -6.66 6.34
CA ASP A 54 7.79 -6.25 6.00
C ASP A 54 6.95 -7.46 5.53
N ILE A 55 7.58 -8.38 4.79
CA ILE A 55 6.93 -9.62 4.35
C ILE A 55 6.58 -10.50 5.56
N ASP A 56 7.51 -10.71 6.49
CA ASP A 56 7.28 -11.50 7.69
C ASP A 56 6.13 -10.91 8.52
N LYS A 57 6.08 -9.58 8.71
CA LYS A 57 4.94 -8.90 9.37
C LYS A 57 3.61 -9.14 8.66
N ALA A 58 3.61 -9.12 7.32
CA ALA A 58 2.41 -9.39 6.53
C ALA A 58 1.95 -10.84 6.71
N LEU A 59 2.88 -11.79 6.74
CA LEU A 59 2.61 -13.21 6.96
C LEU A 59 2.08 -13.46 8.38
N ASP A 60 2.70 -12.87 9.40
CA ASP A 60 2.24 -12.97 10.78
C ASP A 60 0.79 -12.47 10.93
N ALA A 61 0.48 -11.31 10.35
CA ALA A 61 -0.87 -10.77 10.34
C ALA A 61 -1.87 -11.67 9.59
N ALA A 62 -1.46 -12.23 8.45
CA ALA A 62 -2.29 -13.15 7.68
C ALA A 62 -2.57 -14.45 8.45
N HIS A 63 -1.55 -15.06 9.06
CA HIS A 63 -1.71 -16.27 9.87
C HIS A 63 -2.57 -16.03 11.11
N ALA A 64 -2.43 -14.87 11.77
CA ALA A 64 -3.27 -14.50 12.91
C ALA A 64 -4.75 -14.36 12.52
N ALA A 65 -5.04 -13.86 11.31
CA ALA A 65 -6.40 -13.73 10.80
C ALA A 65 -6.98 -15.06 10.24
N ALA A 66 -6.12 -15.98 9.81
CA ALA A 66 -6.51 -17.14 9.00
C ALA A 66 -7.54 -18.06 9.68
N ASP A 67 -7.37 -18.40 10.96
CA ASP A 67 -8.28 -19.32 11.66
C ASP A 67 -9.68 -18.72 11.84
N ALA A 68 -9.75 -17.47 12.31
CA ALA A 68 -11.02 -16.79 12.51
C ALA A 68 -11.75 -16.55 11.18
N TRP A 69 -11.02 -16.09 10.15
CA TRP A 69 -11.57 -15.89 8.81
C TRP A 69 -12.01 -17.20 8.17
N GLY A 70 -11.23 -18.27 8.29
CA GLY A 70 -11.56 -19.59 7.76
C GLY A 70 -12.81 -20.23 8.37
N LYS A 71 -13.22 -19.78 9.57
CA LYS A 71 -14.47 -20.20 10.24
C LYS A 71 -15.67 -19.34 9.88
N THR A 72 -15.49 -18.25 9.15
CA THR A 72 -16.62 -17.43 8.69
C THR A 72 -17.49 -18.25 7.74
N SER A 73 -18.81 -18.11 7.86
CA SER A 73 -19.73 -18.82 6.98
C SER A 73 -19.59 -18.32 5.56
N VAL A 74 -19.61 -19.24 4.60
CA VAL A 74 -19.39 -18.99 3.16
C VAL A 74 -20.45 -18.14 2.45
N GLN A 75 -21.47 -17.66 3.18
CA GLN A 75 -22.78 -17.27 2.66
C GLN A 75 -22.78 -16.61 1.27
#